data_AF-A0A2H3DR96-F1
#
_entry.id   AF-A0A2H3DR96-F1
#
_cell.length_a   1.000
_cell.length_b   1.000
_cell.length_c   1.000
_cell.angle_alpha   90.00
_cell.angle_beta   90.00
_cell.angle_gamma   90.00
#
_symmetry.space_group_name_H-M   'P 1'
#
loop_
_entity.id
_entity.type
_entity.pdbx_description
1 polymer ?
#
loop_
_entity_poly.entity_id
_entity_poly.type
_entity_poly.pdbx_seq_one_letter_code
_entity_poly.pdbx_strand_id
1 'polypeptide(L)'
;MFQFVAFFIAILYAFVVLSLPVTVEAARLPALYRSEQRDHPAISRRDVFSPKITNPTAGTTWFKDSRVNVTWDTSNVPQNLTNTKGKLVLGFMNGQDDNEHLFMQNPLAEGFDILAGTASFLVPDVTPGQDYIVVLFGDSGNRSPRFEISTPEAETSGALEEVICAAGTCG
;
A
#
# COMPACT_ATOMS: atom_id res chain seq x y z
N MET A 1 23.99 79.80 9.52
CA MET A 1 22.81 80.56 9.04
C MET A 1 21.70 79.55 8.75
N PHE A 2 21.18 78.77 9.71
CA PHE A 2 20.49 79.18 10.95
C PHE A 2 19.58 80.38 10.72
N GLN A 3 18.35 80.17 10.18
CA GLN A 3 17.13 80.95 10.51
C GLN A 3 15.81 80.49 9.80
N PHE A 4 15.62 79.24 9.36
CA PHE A 4 14.32 78.87 8.73
C PHE A 4 13.73 77.51 9.15
N VAL A 5 14.10 77.01 10.34
CA VAL A 5 13.58 75.73 10.90
C VAL A 5 12.39 75.95 11.87
N ALA A 6 11.90 77.18 12.07
CA ALA A 6 11.03 77.48 13.21
C ALA A 6 9.56 77.82 12.92
N PHE A 7 9.06 77.80 11.67
CA PHE A 7 7.70 78.29 11.36
C PHE A 7 6.72 77.29 10.73
N PHE A 8 7.12 76.05 10.42
CA PHE A 8 6.20 75.06 9.83
C PHE A 8 5.68 73.98 10.80
N ILE A 9 6.14 73.95 12.05
CA ILE A 9 5.76 72.90 13.03
C ILE A 9 4.56 73.32 13.91
N ALA A 10 4.10 74.58 13.86
CA ALA A 10 3.03 75.07 14.74
C ALA A 10 1.61 75.11 14.12
N ILE A 11 1.42 74.75 12.84
CA ILE A 11 0.10 74.80 12.16
C ILE A 11 -0.53 73.39 11.98
N LEU A 12 0.09 72.34 12.54
CA LEU A 12 -0.52 71.00 12.61
C LEU A 12 -1.17 70.67 13.96
N TYR A 13 -1.13 71.61 14.91
CA TYR A 13 -1.69 71.43 16.27
C TYR A 13 -2.90 72.34 16.56
N ALA A 14 -3.64 72.75 15.52
CA ALA A 14 -4.82 73.62 15.63
C ALA A 14 -6.06 73.09 14.88
N PHE A 15 -6.14 71.77 14.66
CA PHE A 15 -7.43 71.07 14.52
C PHE A 15 -7.51 70.10 15.69
N VAL A 16 -7.87 70.63 16.86
CA VAL A 16 -9.26 70.51 17.34
C VAL A 16 -9.62 69.04 17.42
N VAL A 17 -9.26 68.46 18.57
CA VAL A 17 -10.18 67.72 19.44
C VAL A 17 -11.63 67.75 18.89
N LEU A 18 -11.92 66.82 17.98
CA LEU A 18 -13.28 66.39 17.68
C LEU A 18 -13.39 64.96 18.15
N SER A 19 -13.59 64.87 19.46
CA SER A 19 -14.43 63.88 20.09
C SER A 19 -15.69 63.67 19.27
N LEU A 20 -15.71 62.61 18.46
CA LEU A 20 -16.95 61.94 18.12
C LEU A 20 -16.93 60.62 18.89
N PRO A 21 -17.83 60.43 19.87
CA PRO A 21 -18.04 59.10 20.40
C PRO A 21 -18.52 58.24 19.22
N VAL A 22 -17.77 57.19 18.88
CA VAL A 22 -18.36 56.09 18.12
C VAL A 22 -19.40 55.48 19.04
N THR A 23 -20.63 55.99 18.98
CA THR A 23 -21.78 55.32 19.53
C THR A 23 -21.94 54.07 18.69
N VAL A 24 -21.47 52.94 19.22
CA VAL A 24 -21.85 51.61 18.74
C VAL A 24 -23.34 51.48 19.01
N GLU A 25 -24.14 52.00 18.10
CA GLU A 25 -25.53 51.59 17.98
C GLU A 25 -25.45 50.14 17.53
N ALA A 26 -25.74 49.23 18.46
CA ALA A 26 -25.86 47.81 18.19
C ALA A 26 -27.03 47.64 17.21
N ALA A 27 -26.70 47.69 15.92
CA ALA A 27 -27.59 47.21 14.88
C ALA A 27 -27.94 45.77 15.23
N ARG A 28 -29.16 45.58 15.74
CA ARG A 28 -29.83 44.30 15.82
C ARG A 28 -29.93 43.76 14.40
N LEU A 29 -28.87 43.09 13.95
CA LEU A 29 -28.97 42.22 12.81
C LEU A 29 -29.84 41.04 13.24
N PRO A 30 -30.91 40.72 12.50
CA PRO A 30 -31.63 39.47 12.73
C PRO A 30 -30.62 38.34 12.57
N ALA A 31 -30.77 37.30 13.39
CA ALA A 31 -29.95 36.09 13.43
C ALA A 31 -30.14 35.23 12.15
N LEU A 32 -29.93 35.82 10.97
CA LEU A 32 -29.89 35.15 9.68
C LEU A 32 -28.46 35.09 9.11
N TYR A 33 -27.44 35.23 9.95
CA TYR A 33 -26.20 34.49 9.73
C TYR A 33 -26.27 33.19 10.51
N ARG A 34 -27.28 32.38 10.16
CA ARG A 34 -27.26 30.96 10.42
C ARG A 34 -26.06 30.46 9.63
N SER A 35 -24.95 30.19 10.32
CA SER A 35 -23.89 29.39 9.75
C SER A 35 -24.54 28.09 9.33
N GLU A 36 -24.84 27.99 8.04
CA GLU A 36 -25.12 26.74 7.37
C GLU A 36 -23.78 26.00 7.38
N GLN A 37 -23.46 25.48 8.57
CA GLN A 37 -22.55 24.37 8.74
C GLN A 37 -23.21 23.30 7.89
N ARG A 38 -22.79 23.24 6.62
CA ARG A 38 -23.11 22.10 5.76
C ARG A 38 -22.76 20.92 6.63
N ASP A 39 -23.78 20.16 7.00
CA ASP A 39 -23.65 18.79 7.42
C ASP A 39 -23.03 18.07 6.21
N HIS A 40 -21.71 18.26 6.05
CA HIS A 40 -20.93 17.38 5.25
C HIS A 40 -21.05 16.07 6.00
N PRO A 41 -21.73 15.05 5.43
CA PRO A 41 -21.70 13.74 6.05
C PRO A 41 -20.23 13.46 6.30
N ALA A 42 -19.88 13.23 7.57
CA ALA A 42 -18.51 12.90 7.93
C ALA A 42 -18.08 11.83 6.94
N ILE A 43 -17.10 12.13 6.10
CA ILE A 43 -16.55 11.12 5.20
C ILE A 43 -15.95 10.10 6.15
N SER A 44 -16.71 9.03 6.42
CA SER A 44 -16.20 7.85 7.08
C SER A 44 -14.95 7.49 6.33
N ARG A 45 -13.79 7.66 6.97
CA ARG A 45 -12.52 7.24 6.41
C ARG A 45 -12.72 5.79 6.00
N ARG A 46 -12.65 5.51 4.70
CA ARG A 46 -12.61 4.12 4.23
C ARG A 46 -11.28 3.60 4.76
N ASP A 47 -11.34 2.75 5.77
CA ASP A 47 -10.14 2.24 6.39
C ASP A 47 -9.53 1.20 5.46
N VAL A 48 -8.42 1.59 4.86
CA VAL A 48 -7.65 0.78 3.94
C VAL A 48 -7.00 -0.37 4.69
N PHE A 49 -7.36 -1.61 4.36
CA PHE A 49 -6.75 -2.80 4.92
C PHE A 49 -5.56 -3.28 4.07
N SER A 50 -4.35 -3.20 4.63
CA SER A 50 -3.09 -3.72 4.05
C SER A 50 -2.43 -4.68 5.06
N PRO A 51 -2.88 -5.95 5.11
CA PRO A 51 -2.31 -6.93 6.03
C PRO A 51 -0.88 -7.30 5.66
N LYS A 52 -0.01 -7.43 6.67
CA LYS A 52 1.38 -7.84 6.45
C LYS A 52 1.45 -9.33 6.10
N ILE A 53 2.10 -9.66 4.99
CA ILE A 53 2.41 -11.06 4.64
C ILE A 53 3.42 -11.62 5.66
N THR A 54 3.11 -12.78 6.23
CA THR A 54 3.94 -13.51 7.20
C THR A 54 4.64 -14.71 6.57
N ASN A 55 4.08 -15.28 5.49
CA ASN A 55 4.72 -16.30 4.66
C ASN A 55 4.35 -16.06 3.19
N PRO A 56 5.29 -16.07 2.22
CA PRO A 56 6.69 -16.50 2.33
C PRO A 56 7.60 -15.51 3.09
N THR A 57 8.74 -16.00 3.56
CA THR A 57 9.82 -15.23 4.21
C THR A 57 11.09 -15.23 3.34
N ALA A 58 12.12 -14.49 3.75
CA ALA A 58 13.36 -14.30 2.97
C ALA A 58 14.17 -15.58 2.66
N GLY A 59 13.84 -16.71 3.29
CA GLY A 59 14.49 -18.01 3.04
C GLY A 59 13.50 -19.10 2.61
N THR A 60 12.29 -18.72 2.21
CA THR A 60 11.31 -19.67 1.71
C THR A 60 11.70 -20.11 0.29
N THR A 61 11.63 -21.40 0.02
CA THR A 61 11.76 -21.96 -1.34
C THR A 61 10.47 -22.67 -1.70
N TRP A 62 9.93 -22.36 -2.87
CA TRP A 62 8.75 -23.00 -3.45
C TRP A 62 9.15 -23.86 -4.63
N PHE A 63 8.62 -25.08 -4.69
CA PHE A 63 8.83 -25.96 -5.82
C PHE A 63 7.66 -25.83 -6.80
N LYS A 64 7.97 -25.77 -8.09
CA LYS A 64 6.96 -25.86 -9.16
C LYS A 64 5.96 -26.99 -8.90
N ASP A 65 4.68 -26.75 -9.19
CA ASP A 65 3.55 -27.69 -9.03
C ASP A 65 3.28 -28.17 -7.60
N SER A 66 4.04 -27.68 -6.60
CA SER A 66 3.74 -27.96 -5.19
C SER A 66 2.56 -27.10 -4.72
N ARG A 67 1.77 -27.65 -3.79
CA ARG A 67 0.73 -26.90 -3.10
C ARG A 67 1.35 -26.12 -1.94
N VAL A 68 1.22 -24.79 -1.99
CA VAL A 68 1.77 -23.88 -0.98
C VAL A 68 0.68 -23.00 -0.39
N ASN A 69 0.99 -22.36 0.74
CA ASN A 69 0.13 -21.38 1.40
C ASN A 69 0.87 -20.05 1.57
N VAL A 70 0.20 -18.97 1.20
CA VAL A 70 0.58 -17.62 1.59
C VAL A 70 -0.25 -17.24 2.81
N THR A 71 0.40 -16.70 3.83
CA THR A 71 -0.27 -16.28 5.08
C THR A 71 0.01 -14.82 5.38
N TRP A 72 -0.92 -14.17 6.07
CA TRP A 72 -0.81 -12.77 6.47
C TRP A 72 -1.49 -12.51 7.81
N ASP A 73 -1.13 -11.39 8.43
CA ASP A 73 -1.65 -10.97 9.72
C ASP A 73 -3.01 -10.29 9.59
N THR A 74 -4.01 -10.79 10.31
CA THR A 74 -5.39 -10.27 10.37
C THR A 74 -5.72 -9.62 11.72
N SER A 75 -4.75 -9.41 12.60
CA SER A 75 -4.97 -8.80 13.92
C SER A 75 -5.41 -7.33 13.88
N ASN A 76 -5.06 -6.61 12.81
CA ASN A 76 -5.30 -5.16 12.65
C ASN A 76 -6.40 -4.86 11.61
N VAL A 77 -7.44 -5.70 11.54
CA VAL A 77 -8.57 -5.48 10.63
C VAL A 77 -9.38 -4.26 11.08
N PRO A 78 -9.67 -3.29 10.19
CA PRO A 78 -10.46 -2.13 10.54
C PRO A 78 -11.95 -2.48 10.75
N GLN A 79 -12.65 -1.66 11.54
CA GLN A 79 -14.06 -1.89 11.86
C GLN A 79 -14.98 -1.81 10.62
N ASN A 80 -14.63 -0.98 9.63
CA ASN A 80 -15.43 -0.72 8.44
C ASN A 80 -14.73 -1.18 7.17
N LEU A 81 -14.50 -2.49 7.03
CA LEU A 81 -13.91 -3.06 5.83
C LEU A 81 -14.91 -3.09 4.68
N THR A 82 -14.69 -2.28 3.63
CA THR A 82 -15.61 -2.17 2.50
C THR A 82 -15.40 -3.22 1.40
N ASN A 83 -14.24 -3.88 1.36
CA ASN A 83 -13.94 -4.94 0.41
C ASN A 83 -13.15 -6.07 1.10
N THR A 84 -13.75 -7.26 1.16
CA THR A 84 -13.12 -8.46 1.72
C THR A 84 -12.47 -9.35 0.66
N LYS A 85 -12.61 -9.02 -0.63
CA LYS A 85 -12.11 -9.87 -1.71
C LYS A 85 -10.63 -9.59 -1.96
N GLY A 86 -9.82 -10.60 -1.69
CA GLY A 86 -8.39 -10.59 -1.90
C GLY A 86 -7.97 -11.13 -3.27
N LYS A 87 -6.78 -10.75 -3.69
CA LYS A 87 -6.07 -11.30 -4.85
C LYS A 87 -4.58 -11.41 -4.56
N LEU A 88 -3.97 -12.56 -4.82
CA LEU A 88 -2.53 -12.78 -4.72
C LEU A 88 -1.92 -12.79 -6.11
N VAL A 89 -0.86 -12.03 -6.29
CA VAL A 89 -0.13 -11.92 -7.56
C VAL A 89 1.34 -12.19 -7.32
N LEU A 90 1.94 -12.99 -8.21
CA LEU A 90 3.37 -13.23 -8.25
C LEU A 90 4.07 -12.10 -9.00
N GLY A 91 5.26 -11.73 -8.57
CA GLY A 91 6.17 -10.85 -9.29
C GLY A 91 7.61 -11.19 -8.95
N PHE A 92 8.55 -10.40 -9.44
CA PHE A 92 9.96 -10.54 -9.12
C PHE A 92 10.65 -9.19 -9.10
N MET A 93 11.75 -9.08 -8.36
CA MET A 93 12.57 -7.88 -8.31
C MET A 93 13.83 -8.08 -9.14
N ASN A 94 14.08 -7.26 -10.17
CA ASN A 94 15.27 -7.41 -11.02
C ASN A 94 16.57 -6.84 -10.39
N GLY A 95 16.45 -6.14 -9.25
CA GLY A 95 17.58 -5.50 -8.56
C GLY A 95 18.17 -4.28 -9.29
N GLN A 96 17.61 -3.87 -10.43
CA GLN A 96 18.00 -2.69 -11.19
C GLN A 96 17.08 -1.50 -10.91
N ASP A 97 15.82 -1.77 -10.60
CA ASP A 97 14.79 -0.78 -10.30
C ASP A 97 13.86 -1.26 -9.16
N ASP A 98 12.96 -0.38 -8.73
CA ASP A 98 11.93 -0.68 -7.73
C ASP A 98 10.66 -1.32 -8.33
N ASN A 99 10.68 -1.69 -9.62
CA ASN A 99 9.53 -2.33 -10.25
C ASN A 99 9.40 -3.78 -9.77
N GLU A 100 8.15 -4.18 -9.50
CA GLU A 100 7.80 -5.48 -8.95
C GLU A 100 7.53 -6.55 -10.02
N HIS A 101 7.53 -6.16 -11.30
CA HIS A 101 7.34 -7.05 -12.46
C HIS A 101 6.18 -8.05 -12.28
N LEU A 102 5.03 -7.52 -11.84
CA LEU A 102 3.86 -8.32 -11.43
C LEU A 102 3.20 -9.05 -12.60
N PHE A 103 2.90 -10.34 -12.41
CA PHE A 103 2.18 -11.20 -13.35
C PHE A 103 0.65 -11.02 -13.22
N MET A 104 0.17 -9.81 -13.49
CA MET A 104 -1.21 -9.39 -13.24
C MET A 104 -2.28 -10.20 -13.98
N GLN A 105 -1.93 -10.84 -15.11
CA GLN A 105 -2.86 -11.62 -15.93
C GLN A 105 -3.14 -13.01 -15.35
N ASN A 106 -2.25 -13.55 -14.51
CA ASN A 106 -2.34 -14.89 -13.95
C ASN A 106 -2.14 -14.82 -12.43
N PRO A 107 -3.15 -14.37 -11.66
CA PRO A 107 -3.06 -14.34 -10.21
C PRO A 107 -2.87 -15.75 -9.64
N LEU A 108 -2.12 -15.86 -8.54
CA LEU A 108 -1.92 -17.12 -7.82
C LEU A 108 -3.21 -17.63 -7.19
N ALA A 109 -4.02 -16.69 -6.69
CA ALA A 109 -5.34 -16.92 -6.15
C ALA A 109 -6.14 -15.61 -6.18
N GLU A 110 -7.46 -15.69 -6.36
CA GLU A 110 -8.33 -14.51 -6.36
C GLU A 110 -9.72 -14.84 -5.81
N GLY A 111 -10.45 -13.80 -5.35
CA GLY A 111 -11.82 -13.92 -4.88
C GLY A 111 -11.98 -14.53 -3.47
N PHE A 112 -10.87 -14.88 -2.82
CA PHE A 112 -10.85 -15.35 -1.44
C PHE A 112 -11.17 -14.23 -0.45
N ASP A 113 -11.56 -14.62 0.76
CA ASP A 113 -11.77 -13.67 1.86
C ASP A 113 -10.42 -13.29 2.49
N ILE A 114 -10.08 -12.00 2.45
CA ILE A 114 -8.84 -11.48 3.02
C ILE A 114 -8.80 -11.62 4.56
N LEU A 115 -9.94 -11.85 5.21
CA LEU A 115 -10.00 -12.12 6.66
C LEU A 115 -9.62 -13.56 7.01
N ALA A 116 -9.51 -14.46 6.02
CA ALA A 116 -9.09 -15.85 6.27
C ALA A 116 -7.64 -15.97 6.74
N GLY A 117 -6.80 -14.95 6.50
CA GLY A 117 -5.38 -14.96 6.90
C GLY A 117 -4.48 -15.90 6.09
N THR A 118 -5.04 -16.64 5.13
CA THR A 118 -4.32 -17.59 4.30
C THR A 118 -5.02 -17.83 2.97
N ALA A 119 -4.23 -18.17 1.94
CA ALA A 119 -4.73 -18.73 0.68
C ALA A 119 -3.78 -19.82 0.16
N SER A 120 -4.36 -20.88 -0.40
CA SER A 120 -3.64 -22.05 -0.92
C SER A 120 -3.79 -22.17 -2.43
N PHE A 121 -2.69 -22.47 -3.13
CA PHE A 121 -2.66 -22.63 -4.59
C PHE A 121 -1.51 -23.54 -5.01
N LEU A 122 -1.45 -23.89 -6.30
CA LEU A 122 -0.32 -24.58 -6.90
C LEU A 122 0.69 -23.56 -7.42
N VAL A 123 1.97 -23.78 -7.15
CA VAL A 123 3.05 -22.92 -7.66
C VAL A 123 3.08 -23.00 -9.19
N PRO A 124 2.97 -21.88 -9.90
CA PRO A 124 2.92 -21.87 -11.37
C PRO A 124 4.27 -22.30 -11.98
N ASP A 125 4.22 -22.73 -13.23
CA ASP A 125 5.41 -23.00 -14.03
C ASP A 125 6.07 -21.69 -14.46
N VAL A 126 7.09 -21.28 -13.70
CA VAL A 126 7.89 -20.08 -13.95
C VAL A 126 9.37 -20.43 -13.95
N THR A 127 10.18 -19.59 -14.59
CA THR A 127 11.64 -19.76 -14.60
C THR A 127 12.18 -19.77 -13.17
N PRO A 128 13.00 -20.74 -12.76
CA PRO A 128 13.59 -20.74 -11.42
C PRO A 128 14.36 -19.45 -11.11
N GLY A 129 14.32 -19.00 -9.87
CA GLY A 129 14.94 -17.75 -9.44
C GLY A 129 14.76 -17.46 -7.95
N GLN A 130 15.56 -16.52 -7.42
CA GLN A 130 15.64 -16.21 -5.99
C GLN A 130 15.01 -14.86 -5.59
N ASP A 131 14.52 -14.10 -6.57
CA ASP A 131 14.03 -12.74 -6.38
C ASP A 131 12.51 -12.61 -6.51
N TYR A 132 11.78 -13.72 -6.33
CA TYR A 132 10.33 -13.73 -6.40
C TYR A 132 9.70 -13.02 -5.20
N ILE A 133 8.56 -12.38 -5.44
CA ILE A 133 7.76 -11.71 -4.43
C ILE A 133 6.28 -12.04 -4.66
N VAL A 134 5.50 -11.98 -3.60
CA VAL A 134 4.05 -12.06 -3.67
C VAL A 134 3.45 -10.76 -3.16
N VAL A 135 2.47 -10.25 -3.91
CA VAL A 135 1.68 -9.09 -3.52
C VAL A 135 0.26 -9.52 -3.24
N LEU A 136 -0.21 -9.21 -2.03
CA LEU A 136 -1.60 -9.37 -1.61
C LEU A 136 -2.34 -8.07 -1.88
N PHE A 137 -3.32 -8.12 -2.76
CA PHE A 137 -4.25 -7.03 -3.08
C PHE A 137 -5.55 -7.20 -2.29
N GLY A 138 -6.01 -6.10 -1.70
CA GLY A 138 -7.34 -5.93 -1.12
C GLY A 138 -7.80 -4.49 -1.35
N ASP A 139 -7.96 -3.70 -0.27
CA ASP A 139 -8.14 -2.25 -0.34
C ASP A 139 -6.79 -1.49 -0.53
N SER A 140 -5.69 -2.12 -0.11
CA SER A 140 -4.31 -1.74 -0.46
C SER A 140 -3.44 -2.98 -0.63
N GLY A 141 -2.27 -2.81 -1.26
CA GLY A 141 -1.30 -3.87 -1.51
C GLY A 141 -0.35 -4.07 -0.32
N ASN A 142 0.07 -5.30 -0.07
CA ASN A 142 1.22 -5.61 0.77
C ASN A 142 2.13 -6.62 0.07
N ARG A 143 3.45 -6.42 0.16
CA ARG A 143 4.46 -7.22 -0.53
C ARG A 143 5.25 -8.08 0.46
N SER A 144 5.49 -9.33 0.10
CA SER A 144 6.38 -10.22 0.85
C SER A 144 7.86 -9.82 0.75
N PRO A 145 8.74 -10.36 1.62
CA PRO A 145 10.15 -10.47 1.30
C PRO A 145 10.39 -11.25 -0.01
N ARG A 146 11.61 -11.14 -0.56
CA ARG A 146 12.03 -11.97 -1.69
C ARG A 146 12.16 -13.44 -1.26
N PHE A 147 11.85 -14.37 -2.16
CA PHE A 147 11.93 -15.80 -1.90
C PHE A 147 12.29 -16.55 -3.18
N GLU A 148 12.61 -17.83 -3.05
CA GLU A 148 13.04 -18.67 -4.16
C GLU A 148 11.89 -19.50 -4.75
N ILE A 149 11.85 -19.61 -6.08
CA ILE A 149 11.10 -20.64 -6.78
C ILE A 149 12.10 -21.52 -7.53
N SER A 150 12.03 -22.83 -7.30
CA SER A 150 12.91 -23.83 -7.93
C SER A 150 12.07 -24.91 -8.60
N THR A 151 12.67 -25.65 -9.52
CA THR A 151 12.09 -26.91 -9.98
C THR A 151 12.47 -28.02 -9.01
N PRO A 152 11.56 -28.97 -8.70
CA PRO A 152 12.00 -30.20 -8.05
C PRO A 152 13.08 -30.81 -8.93
N GLU A 153 14.22 -31.17 -8.32
CA GLU A 153 15.29 -31.85 -9.03
C GLU A 153 14.68 -33.11 -9.63
N ALA A 154 14.68 -33.21 -10.96
CA ALA A 154 14.25 -34.43 -11.61
C ALA A 154 15.23 -35.49 -11.14
N GLU A 155 14.80 -36.36 -10.22
CA GLU A 155 15.48 -37.60 -9.87
C GLU A 155 16.02 -38.17 -11.16
N THR A 156 17.34 -38.08 -11.31
CA THR A 156 18.00 -38.29 -12.58
C THR A 156 17.64 -39.69 -13.02
N SER A 157 16.85 -39.81 -14.08
CA SER A 157 16.54 -41.05 -14.78
C SER A 157 17.80 -41.57 -15.50
N GLY A 158 18.92 -41.64 -14.78
CA GLY A 158 20.17 -42.29 -15.14
C GLY A 158 20.28 -43.69 -14.55
N ALA A 159 19.27 -44.16 -13.79
CA ALA A 159 19.27 -45.49 -13.19
C ALA A 159 18.66 -46.60 -14.08
N LEU A 160 18.22 -46.29 -15.31
CA LEU A 160 17.63 -47.29 -16.21
C LEU A 160 18.46 -47.58 -17.48
N GLU A 161 19.56 -46.87 -17.75
CA GLU A 161 20.50 -47.24 -18.83
C GLU A 161 21.75 -47.99 -18.33
N GLU A 162 22.11 -47.91 -17.04
CA GLU A 162 23.24 -48.68 -16.46
C GLU A 162 22.82 -50.05 -15.87
N VAL A 163 21.61 -50.54 -16.15
CA VAL A 163 21.22 -51.93 -15.80
C VAL A 163 21.25 -52.85 -17.03
N ILE A 164 21.30 -52.30 -18.25
CA ILE A 164 21.23 -53.11 -19.48
C ILE A 164 22.61 -53.71 -19.85
N CYS A 165 23.72 -53.20 -19.30
CA CYS A 165 25.05 -53.83 -19.48
C CYS A 165 25.40 -54.87 -18.41
N ALA A 166 24.58 -55.03 -17.35
CA ALA A 166 24.85 -55.98 -16.27
C ALA A 166 24.23 -57.38 -16.50
N ALA A 167 23.41 -57.55 -17.54
CA ALA A 167 22.72 -58.82 -17.86
C ALA A 167 23.32 -59.57 -19.07
N GLY A 168 24.59 -59.33 -19.39
CA GLY A 168 25.44 -60.32 -20.07
C GLY A 168 24.84 -61.02 -21.29
N THR A 169 24.46 -60.29 -22.34
CA THR A 169 24.38 -60.83 -23.70
C THR A 169 24.86 -59.78 -24.70
N CYS A 170 26.14 -59.43 -24.63
CA CYS A 170 26.87 -59.02 -25.82
C CYS A 170 27.33 -60.31 -26.51
N GLY A 171 26.61 -60.68 -27.56
CA GLY A 171 26.89 -61.82 -28.44
C GLY A 171 26.16 -61.60 -29.76
#